data_AF-A0A8H2XTU9-F1
#
_entry.id   AF-A0A8H2XTU9-F1
#
_cell.length_a   1.000
_cell.length_b   1.000
_cell.length_c   1.000
_cell.angle_alpha   90.00
_cell.angle_beta   90.00
_cell.angle_gamma   90.00
#
_symmetry.space_group_name_H-M   'P 1'
#
loop_
_entity.id
_entity.type
_entity.pdbx_description
1 polymer ?
#
loop_
_entity_poly.entity_id
_entity_poly.type
_entity_poly.pdbx_seq_one_letter_code
_entity_poly.pdbx_strand_id
1 'polypeptide(L)'
;MTLTVTHPSTDLTVPKTQKAAVYVEWGKPITFEERPVVQESELKPGQVLIKIMYSGVCHSDLHMARGDWPIMPTPPLVGGHEG
;
A
#
# COMPACT_ATOMS: atom_id res chain seq x y z
N MET A 1 -4.83 -24.01 -18.87
CA MET A 1 -3.70 -23.25 -18.28
C MET A 1 -4.07 -23.00 -16.83
N THR A 2 -3.61 -23.85 -15.92
CA THR A 2 -4.01 -23.78 -14.50
C THR A 2 -3.02 -22.86 -13.79
N LEU A 3 -3.44 -21.65 -13.45
CA LEU A 3 -2.66 -20.78 -12.58
C LEU A 3 -2.70 -21.37 -11.17
N THR A 4 -1.63 -22.04 -10.75
CA THR A 4 -1.43 -22.35 -9.33
C THR A 4 -1.21 -21.05 -8.59
N VAL A 5 -2.26 -20.55 -7.93
CA VAL A 5 -2.15 -19.45 -6.97
C VAL A 5 -1.40 -20.00 -5.76
N THR A 6 -0.11 -19.70 -5.66
CA THR A 6 0.66 -19.97 -4.45
C THR A 6 0.13 -19.06 -3.35
N HIS A 7 -0.39 -19.63 -2.27
CA HIS A 7 -0.81 -18.84 -1.13
C HIS A 7 0.41 -18.10 -0.58
N PRO A 8 0.29 -16.80 -0.31
CA PRO A 8 1.40 -16.02 0.17
C PRO A 8 1.78 -16.47 1.60
N SER A 9 3.10 -16.52 1.87
CA SER A 9 3.68 -17.10 3.08
C SER A 9 3.10 -16.49 4.37
N THR A 10 2.85 -17.33 5.38
CA THR A 10 2.43 -16.92 6.73
C THR A 10 3.61 -16.50 7.62
N ASP A 11 4.83 -16.42 7.08
CA ASP A 11 5.97 -15.85 7.81
C ASP A 11 5.69 -14.39 8.15
N LEU A 12 5.70 -14.07 9.45
CA LEU A 12 5.44 -12.74 9.99
C LEU A 12 6.71 -11.98 10.35
N THR A 13 7.89 -12.48 9.96
CA THR A 13 9.15 -11.74 10.13
C THR A 13 9.04 -10.39 9.43
N VAL A 14 9.15 -9.31 10.21
CA VAL A 14 9.01 -7.94 9.70
C VAL A 14 10.24 -7.58 8.85
N PRO A 15 10.07 -7.31 7.54
CA PRO A 15 11.20 -6.92 6.71
C PRO A 15 11.62 -5.46 6.99
N LYS A 16 12.81 -5.06 6.52
CA LYS A 16 13.27 -3.67 6.62
C LYS A 16 12.62 -2.76 5.59
N THR A 17 12.29 -3.30 4.41
CA THR A 17 11.61 -2.57 3.33
C THR A 17 10.42 -3.36 2.80
N GLN A 18 9.52 -2.66 2.12
CA GLN A 18 8.35 -3.20 1.44
C GLN A 18 8.13 -2.51 0.11
N LYS A 19 7.53 -3.22 -0.83
CA LYS A 19 7.04 -2.65 -2.07
C LYS A 19 5.69 -1.98 -1.83
N ALA A 20 5.53 -0.75 -2.30
CA ALA A 20 4.27 0.00 -2.22
C ALA A 20 3.91 0.62 -3.57
N ALA A 21 2.60 0.72 -3.85
CA ALA A 21 2.07 1.49 -4.97
C ALA A 21 1.86 2.94 -4.52
N VAL A 22 2.55 3.88 -5.17
CA VAL A 22 2.68 5.28 -4.71
C VAL A 22 2.23 6.26 -5.78
N TYR A 23 1.34 7.16 -5.40
CA TYR A 23 1.02 8.38 -6.13
C TYR A 23 2.11 9.42 -5.84
N VAL A 24 3.09 9.56 -6.73
CA VAL A 24 4.19 10.54 -6.59
C VAL A 24 3.72 11.94 -7.00
N GLU A 25 2.87 12.02 -8.02
CA GLU A 25 2.23 13.24 -8.51
C GLU A 25 0.82 12.88 -9.00
N TRP A 26 -0.16 13.76 -8.79
CA TRP A 26 -1.53 13.54 -9.23
C TRP A 26 -1.67 13.53 -10.76
N GLY A 27 -2.56 12.69 -11.28
CA GLY A 27 -2.79 12.54 -12.71
C GLY A 27 -1.67 11.84 -13.47
N LYS A 28 -0.62 11.36 -12.78
CA LYS A 28 0.45 10.55 -13.36
C LYS A 28 0.23 9.06 -13.08
N PRO A 29 0.84 8.16 -13.88
CA PRO A 29 0.85 6.74 -13.56
C PRO A 29 1.40 6.48 -12.16
N ILE A 30 0.79 5.51 -11.47
CA ILE A 30 1.25 5.02 -10.17
C ILE A 30 2.64 4.40 -10.34
N THR A 31 3.52 4.64 -9.37
CA THR A 31 4.85 4.02 -9.33
C THR A 31 4.89 2.93 -8.26
N PHE A 32 5.78 1.95 -8.44
CA PHE A 32 6.06 0.97 -7.40
C PHE A 32 7.42 1.27 -6.78
N GLU A 33 7.44 1.57 -5.48
CA GLU A 33 8.64 1.96 -4.74
C GLU A 33 8.97 0.96 -3.63
N GLU A 34 10.25 0.81 -3.32
CA GLU A 34 10.71 0.22 -2.06
C GLU A 34 10.67 1.28 -0.97
N ARG A 35 9.97 0.99 0.14
CA ARG A 35 9.78 1.92 1.26
C ARG A 35 10.16 1.25 2.58
N PRO A 36 10.66 1.99 3.58
CA PRO A 36 10.94 1.43 4.89
C PRO A 36 9.65 0.91 5.55
N VAL A 37 9.76 -0.22 6.24
CA VAL A 37 8.72 -0.73 7.12
C VAL A 37 9.03 -0.26 8.53
N VAL A 38 8.02 0.26 9.23
CA VAL A 38 8.15 0.61 10.65
C VAL A 38 8.47 -0.66 11.43
N GLN A 39 9.55 -0.65 12.21
CA GLN A 39 9.95 -1.82 12.98
C GLN A 39 9.09 -1.94 14.25
N GLU A 40 8.98 -3.16 14.80
CA GLU A 40 8.15 -3.45 15.98
C GLU A 40 8.49 -2.55 17.18
N SER A 41 9.78 -2.25 17.36
CA SER A 41 10.28 -1.35 18.41
C SER A 41 9.86 0.11 18.26
N GLU A 42 9.39 0.52 17.08
CA GLU A 42 9.02 1.90 16.74
C GLU A 42 7.52 2.15 16.79
N LEU A 43 6.70 1.10 16.98
CA LEU A 43 5.25 1.22 17.09
C LEU A 43 4.84 1.94 18.38
N LYS A 44 3.92 2.91 18.26
CA LYS A 44 3.35 3.65 19.41
C LYS A 44 2.12 2.93 19.96
N PRO A 45 1.70 3.23 21.21
CA PRO A 45 0.46 2.70 21.76
C PRO A 45 -0.74 2.93 20.82
N GLY A 46 -1.49 1.86 20.56
CA GLY A 46 -2.67 1.89 19.67
C GLY A 46 -2.36 1.68 18.18
N GLN A 47 -1.10 1.55 17.79
CA GLN A 47 -0.73 1.19 16.41
C GLN A 47 -0.59 -0.32 16.26
N VAL A 48 -0.85 -0.80 15.04
CA VAL A 48 -0.61 -2.18 14.62
C VAL A 48 0.13 -2.18 13.29
N LEU A 49 0.96 -3.19 13.06
CA LEU A 49 1.58 -3.45 11.77
C LEU A 49 0.89 -4.64 11.12
N ILE A 50 0.42 -4.48 9.89
CA ILE A 50 -0.34 -5.50 9.16
C ILE A 50 0.43 -5.89 7.91
N LYS A 51 0.60 -7.21 7.71
CA LYS A 51 1.09 -7.77 6.46
C LYS A 51 -0.09 -7.93 5.50
N ILE A 52 -0.21 -7.02 4.53
CA ILE A 52 -1.29 -7.06 3.53
C ILE A 52 -1.01 -8.18 2.53
N MET A 53 -1.89 -9.18 2.50
CA MET A 53 -1.76 -10.35 1.61
C MET A 53 -2.48 -10.13 0.29
N TYR A 54 -3.59 -9.42 0.34
CA TYR A 54 -4.45 -9.04 -0.78
C TYR A 54 -5.00 -7.65 -0.50
N SER A 55 -5.24 -6.86 -1.54
CA SER A 55 -5.97 -5.62 -1.43
C SER A 55 -6.88 -5.46 -2.64
N GLY A 56 -8.11 -5.03 -2.40
CA GLY A 56 -9.04 -4.64 -3.47
C GLY A 56 -8.58 -3.37 -4.19
N VAL A 57 -9.21 -3.10 -5.33
CA VAL A 57 -8.99 -1.87 -6.11
C VAL A 57 -10.35 -1.21 -6.29
N CYS A 58 -10.56 -0.09 -5.61
CA CYS A 58 -11.83 0.61 -5.59
C CYS A 58 -11.84 1.78 -6.58
N HIS A 59 -13.03 2.27 -6.93
CA HIS A 59 -13.17 3.46 -7.78
C HIS A 59 -12.61 4.72 -7.10
N SER A 60 -12.68 4.81 -5.77
CA SER A 60 -12.07 5.90 -5.00
C SER A 60 -10.55 5.95 -5.15
N ASP A 61 -9.88 4.82 -5.37
CA ASP A 61 -8.44 4.82 -5.67
C ASP A 61 -8.16 5.49 -7.03
N LEU A 62 -9.04 5.29 -8.02
CA LEU A 62 -8.93 5.96 -9.33
C LEU A 62 -9.13 7.47 -9.21
N HIS A 63 -10.07 7.93 -8.37
CA HIS A 63 -10.25 9.36 -8.12
C HIS A 63 -9.00 9.98 -7.46
N MET A 64 -8.43 9.28 -6.48
CA MET A 64 -7.17 9.68 -5.87
C MET A 64 -6.05 9.77 -6.92
N ALA A 65 -5.92 8.76 -7.79
CA ALA A 65 -4.94 8.74 -8.87
C ALA A 65 -5.10 9.92 -9.85
N ARG A 66 -6.33 10.33 -10.15
CA ARG A 66 -6.65 11.47 -11.03
C ARG A 66 -6.50 12.83 -10.37
N GLY A 67 -6.44 12.87 -9.03
CA GLY A 67 -6.41 14.12 -8.29
C GLY A 67 -7.75 14.86 -8.27
N ASP A 68 -8.87 14.15 -8.43
CA ASP A 68 -10.22 14.74 -8.52
C ASP A 68 -11.09 14.45 -7.27
N TRP A 69 -10.49 13.92 -6.20
CA TRP A 69 -11.18 13.79 -4.92
C TRP A 69 -11.35 15.16 -4.24
N PRO A 70 -12.48 15.46 -3.57
CA PRO A 70 -12.73 16.79 -2.99
C PRO A 70 -11.71 17.24 -1.94
N ILE A 71 -11.12 16.28 -1.22
CA ILE A 71 -10.10 16.53 -0.20
C ILE A 71 -8.90 15.64 -0.51
N MET A 72 -7.89 16.24 -1.14
CA MET A 72 -6.67 15.53 -1.52
C MET A 72 -5.60 15.68 -0.44
N PRO A 73 -4.96 14.59 0.01
CA PRO A 73 -3.71 14.69 0.75
C PRO A 73 -2.59 15.25 -0.15
N THR A 74 -1.42 15.53 0.42
CA THR A 74 -0.24 15.91 -0.36
C THR A 74 0.53 14.66 -0.78
N PRO A 75 0.88 14.49 -2.06
CA PRO A 75 1.73 13.37 -2.49
C PRO A 75 3.17 13.57 -1.97
N PRO A 76 3.94 12.49 -1.74
CA PRO A 76 3.64 11.11 -2.11
C PRO A 76 2.63 10.42 -1.19
N LEU A 77 1.70 9.65 -1.76
CA LEU A 77 0.70 8.88 -1.04
C LEU A 77 0.73 7.40 -1.45
N VAL A 78 0.73 6.48 -0.47
CA VAL A 78 0.50 5.05 -0.71
C VAL A 78 -0.99 4.82 -0.94
N GLY A 79 -1.36 4.16 -2.04
CA GLY A 79 -2.76 3.89 -2.38
C GLY A 79 -3.35 2.66 -1.67
N GLY A 80 -4.65 2.43 -1.89
CA GLY A 80 -5.38 1.27 -1.37
C GLY A 80 -6.02 1.51 -0.01
N HIS A 81 -7.24 0.98 0.17
CA HIS A 81 -8.00 1.04 1.42
C HIS A 81 -8.89 -0.20 1.63
N GLU A 82 -8.64 -1.27 0.88
CA GLU A 82 -9.40 -2.53 0.91
C GLU A 82 -8.47 -3.71 1.19
N GLY A 83 -7.57 -3.58 2.18
CA GLY A 83 -6.58 -4.59 2.57
C GLY A 83 -6.64 -4.94 4.05
#